data_AF-A0A653UPN1-F1
#
_entry.id   AF-A0A653UPN1-F1
#
_cell.length_a   1.000
_cell.length_b   1.000
_cell.length_c   1.000
_cell.angle_alpha   90.00
_cell.angle_beta   90.00
_cell.angle_gamma   90.00
#
_symmetry.space_group_name_H-M   'P 1'
#
loop_
_entity.id
_entity.type
_entity.pdbx_description
1 polymer ?
#
loop_
_entity_poly.entity_id
_entity_poly.type
_entity_poly.pdbx_seq_one_letter_code
_entity_poly.pdbx_strand_id
1 'polypeptide(L)'
;MARGLADIGAEGVLLAGAGRAILLQIADPRVGHGVADHSDFAHRPQDRLRATLTYVYAVVYGTDEQVAAVRRAVNRAHAPVRRTADDASAGYNAFDADSQLWVVATLYDTAMTVYQQVHGPLDDETADLMYRDYARIGTALQLPPEKWPADRAAFATYWDGHLATLRPDDKARKIARDLLYPAAGPAMMRLAMPLARFLTAGLLPEHVREGFGFDWSPHHARRFERTMRMAGRVYPRLPQRLRHWPRDYYLSQLKTGEASHGA
;
A
#
# COMPACT_ATOMS: atom_id res chain seq x y z
N MET A 1 8.78 25.11 -7.32
CA MET A 1 8.54 24.71 -5.91
C MET A 1 8.47 23.19 -5.90
N ALA A 2 9.27 22.53 -5.08
CA ALA A 2 9.19 21.09 -4.89
C ALA A 2 7.80 20.69 -4.40
N ARG A 3 7.30 19.54 -4.86
CA ARG A 3 5.97 19.01 -4.47
C ARG A 3 6.12 17.96 -3.38
N GLY A 4 5.45 18.15 -2.24
CA GLY A 4 5.54 17.24 -1.11
C GLY A 4 4.50 16.12 -1.15
N LEU A 5 4.45 15.32 -0.07
CA LEU A 5 3.47 14.22 0.06
C LEU A 5 2.03 14.72 -0.02
N ALA A 6 1.75 15.91 0.51
CA ALA A 6 0.43 16.52 0.42
C ALA A 6 0.02 16.86 -1.02
N ASP A 7 0.97 17.17 -1.91
CA ASP A 7 0.67 17.49 -3.31
C ASP A 7 0.45 16.22 -4.14
N ILE A 8 1.37 15.25 -4.03
CA ILE A 8 1.38 14.05 -4.85
C ILE A 8 0.44 12.96 -4.29
N GLY A 9 0.30 12.87 -2.96
CA GLY A 9 -0.56 11.89 -2.30
C GLY A 9 -2.04 12.05 -2.62
N ALA A 10 -2.44 13.18 -3.22
CA ALA A 10 -3.81 13.44 -3.63
C ALA A 10 -4.18 12.75 -4.95
N GLU A 11 -3.19 12.30 -5.72
CA GLU A 11 -3.39 11.70 -7.03
C GLU A 11 -4.02 10.31 -6.90
N GLY A 12 -5.28 10.18 -7.34
CA GLY A 12 -6.00 8.92 -7.35
C GLY A 12 -5.34 7.81 -8.18
N VAL A 13 -4.41 8.13 -9.08
CA VAL A 13 -3.67 7.10 -9.85
C VAL A 13 -2.81 6.22 -8.95
N LEU A 14 -2.39 6.70 -7.78
CA LEU A 14 -1.64 5.90 -6.81
C LEU A 14 -2.40 4.64 -6.37
N LEU A 15 -3.74 4.66 -6.43
CA LEU A 15 -4.58 3.49 -6.14
C LEU A 15 -4.36 2.34 -7.13
N ALA A 16 -3.86 2.60 -8.34
CA ALA A 16 -3.46 1.55 -9.28
C ALA A 16 -2.35 0.65 -8.71
N GLY A 17 -1.56 1.16 -7.78
CA GLY A 17 -0.52 0.42 -7.07
C GLY A 17 -0.98 -0.32 -5.82
N ALA A 18 -2.24 -0.18 -5.39
CA ALA A 18 -2.69 -0.75 -4.11
C ALA A 18 -2.46 -2.26 -4.02
N GLY A 19 -2.73 -2.99 -5.12
CA GLY A 19 -2.46 -4.43 -5.21
C GLY A 19 -0.98 -4.77 -5.11
N ARG A 20 -0.10 -3.98 -5.73
CA ARG A 20 1.35 -4.16 -5.63
C ARG A 20 1.84 -4.00 -4.19
N ALA A 21 1.43 -2.92 -3.53
CA ALA A 21 1.84 -2.63 -2.15
C ALA A 21 1.47 -3.78 -1.21
N ILE A 22 0.21 -4.23 -1.25
CA ILE A 22 -0.25 -5.30 -0.34
C ILE A 22 0.38 -6.66 -0.67
N LEU A 23 0.65 -6.97 -1.95
CA LEU A 23 1.36 -8.19 -2.30
C LEU A 23 2.82 -8.18 -1.83
N LEU A 24 3.52 -7.04 -1.92
CA LEU A 24 4.87 -6.90 -1.35
C LEU A 24 4.85 -7.03 0.18
N GLN A 25 3.83 -6.49 0.84
CA GLN A 25 3.65 -6.61 2.30
C GLN A 25 3.48 -8.06 2.72
N ILE A 26 2.51 -8.78 2.16
CA ILE A 26 2.21 -10.17 2.56
C ILE A 26 3.27 -11.18 2.08
N ALA A 27 4.17 -10.77 1.18
CA ALA A 27 5.32 -11.58 0.78
C ALA A 27 6.41 -11.65 1.88
N ASP A 28 6.40 -10.73 2.85
CA ASP A 28 7.14 -10.90 4.11
C ASP A 28 6.32 -11.81 5.04
N PRO A 29 6.86 -12.96 5.49
CA PRO A 29 6.11 -13.93 6.27
C PRO A 29 5.58 -13.37 7.60
N ARG A 30 6.27 -12.41 8.23
CA ARG A 30 5.80 -11.79 9.49
C ARG A 30 4.49 -11.04 9.27
N VAL A 31 4.38 -10.33 8.14
CA VAL A 31 3.17 -9.59 7.76
C VAL A 31 2.12 -10.53 7.19
N GLY A 32 2.51 -11.41 6.25
CA GLY A 32 1.61 -12.35 5.58
C GLY A 32 0.92 -13.29 6.56
N HIS A 33 1.64 -13.85 7.54
CA HIS A 33 1.07 -14.74 8.55
C HIS A 33 0.17 -13.98 9.53
N GLY A 34 0.58 -12.78 9.96
CA GLY A 34 -0.26 -11.92 10.80
C GLY A 34 -1.59 -11.57 10.13
N VAL A 35 -1.58 -11.32 8.81
CA VAL A 35 -2.80 -11.11 8.03
C VAL A 35 -3.62 -12.40 7.91
N ALA A 36 -2.97 -13.53 7.58
CA ALA A 36 -3.65 -14.81 7.38
C ALA A 36 -4.37 -15.30 8.64
N ASP A 37 -3.73 -15.14 9.80
CA ASP A 37 -4.16 -15.77 11.05
C ASP A 37 -5.13 -14.90 11.86
N HIS A 38 -5.14 -13.58 11.63
CA HIS A 38 -5.94 -12.63 12.43
C HIS A 38 -6.88 -11.74 11.63
N SER A 39 -6.91 -11.86 10.31
CA SER A 39 -7.73 -11.00 9.48
C SER A 39 -8.71 -11.81 8.66
N ASP A 40 -9.97 -11.36 8.66
CA ASP A 40 -10.95 -11.72 7.63
C ASP A 40 -10.64 -10.99 6.29
N PHE A 41 -9.35 -10.75 6.04
CA PHE A 41 -8.81 -9.93 4.96
C PHE A 41 -9.34 -10.38 3.59
N ALA A 42 -9.42 -11.70 3.42
CA ALA A 42 -9.92 -12.37 2.23
C ALA A 42 -11.40 -12.07 1.95
N HIS A 43 -12.25 -12.03 2.98
CA HIS A 43 -13.70 -11.83 2.80
C HIS A 43 -14.10 -10.36 2.89
N ARG A 44 -13.24 -9.48 3.45
CA ARG A 44 -13.48 -8.03 3.58
C ARG A 44 -12.34 -7.14 3.02
N PRO A 45 -11.85 -7.37 1.78
CA PRO A 45 -10.72 -6.61 1.24
C PRO A 45 -11.03 -5.12 1.06
N GLN A 46 -12.30 -4.77 0.83
CA GLN A 46 -12.78 -3.39 0.75
C GLN A 46 -12.56 -2.62 2.04
N ASP A 47 -12.83 -3.29 3.17
CA ASP A 47 -12.77 -2.66 4.48
C ASP A 47 -11.32 -2.47 4.91
N ARG A 48 -10.43 -3.38 4.53
CA ARG A 48 -8.99 -3.20 4.72
C ARG A 48 -8.45 -2.07 3.85
N LEU A 49 -8.78 -2.04 2.56
CA LEU A 49 -8.38 -0.94 1.67
C LEU A 49 -8.88 0.40 2.21
N ARG A 50 -10.15 0.47 2.65
CA ARG A 50 -10.72 1.64 3.31
C ARG A 50 -9.91 2.01 4.56
N ALA A 51 -9.64 1.07 5.46
CA ALA A 51 -8.89 1.34 6.69
C ALA A 51 -7.48 1.90 6.42
N THR A 52 -6.75 1.30 5.47
CA THR A 52 -5.42 1.78 5.07
C THR A 52 -5.49 3.17 4.43
N LEU A 53 -6.41 3.41 3.50
CA LEU A 53 -6.56 4.72 2.87
C LEU A 53 -7.02 5.79 3.85
N THR A 54 -7.96 5.47 4.73
CA THR A 54 -8.41 6.36 5.82
C THR A 54 -7.23 6.73 6.73
N TYR A 55 -6.40 5.76 7.11
CA TYR A 55 -5.19 6.02 7.89
C TYR A 55 -4.21 6.95 7.15
N VAL A 56 -3.83 6.60 5.92
CA VAL A 56 -2.87 7.38 5.11
C VAL A 56 -3.38 8.80 4.88
N TYR A 57 -4.63 8.96 4.46
CA TYR A 57 -5.20 10.30 4.21
C TYR A 57 -5.35 11.11 5.50
N ALA A 58 -5.68 10.49 6.64
CA ALA A 58 -5.69 11.18 7.92
C ALA A 58 -4.28 11.68 8.32
N VAL A 59 -3.24 10.85 8.17
CA VAL A 59 -1.87 11.25 8.49
C VAL A 59 -1.36 12.37 7.56
N VAL A 60 -1.76 12.36 6.29
CA VAL A 60 -1.28 13.34 5.31
C VAL A 60 -2.08 14.65 5.32
N TYR A 61 -3.39 14.58 5.54
CA TYR A 61 -4.31 15.72 5.35
C TYR A 61 -5.24 16.02 6.53
N GLY A 62 -5.25 15.17 7.56
CA GLY A 62 -6.15 15.30 8.70
C GLY A 62 -5.65 16.26 9.77
N THR A 63 -6.52 16.54 10.74
CA THR A 63 -6.15 17.25 11.98
C THR A 63 -5.45 16.30 12.97
N ASP A 64 -4.75 16.84 13.97
CA ASP A 64 -4.13 16.05 15.03
C ASP A 64 -5.13 15.11 15.75
N GLU A 65 -6.37 15.55 15.91
CA GLU A 65 -7.46 14.75 16.47
C GLU A 65 -7.79 13.55 15.57
N GLN A 66 -7.91 13.77 14.26
CA GLN A 66 -8.17 12.71 13.29
C GLN A 66 -7.01 11.72 13.22
N VAL A 67 -5.77 12.21 13.25
CA VAL A 67 -4.56 11.36 13.34
C VAL A 67 -4.61 10.51 14.62
N ALA A 68 -4.92 11.11 15.76
CA ALA A 68 -5.05 10.40 17.03
C ALA A 68 -6.17 9.34 16.99
N ALA A 69 -7.30 9.63 16.34
CA ALA A 69 -8.42 8.71 16.19
C ALA A 69 -8.06 7.49 15.34
N VAL A 70 -7.46 7.69 14.15
CA VAL A 70 -7.04 6.57 13.30
C VAL A 70 -5.91 5.78 13.96
N ARG A 71 -4.99 6.43 14.69
CA ARG A 71 -3.94 5.75 15.46
C ARG A 71 -4.53 4.82 16.53
N ARG A 72 -5.53 5.29 17.30
CA ARG A 72 -6.23 4.44 18.28
C ARG A 72 -6.94 3.26 17.60
N ALA A 73 -7.59 3.48 16.47
CA ALA A 73 -8.27 2.42 15.73
C ALA A 73 -7.30 1.34 15.22
N VAL A 74 -6.18 1.75 14.62
CA VAL A 74 -5.13 0.83 14.15
C VAL A 74 -4.51 0.08 15.33
N ASN A 75 -4.18 0.75 16.44
CA ASN A 75 -3.62 0.09 17.63
C ASN A 75 -4.55 -0.99 18.19
N ARG A 76 -5.86 -0.74 18.25
CA ARG A 76 -6.85 -1.76 18.66
C ARG A 76 -6.86 -2.95 17.70
N ALA A 77 -6.83 -2.69 16.40
CA ALA A 77 -6.80 -3.74 15.38
C ALA A 77 -5.48 -4.53 15.37
N HIS A 78 -4.36 -3.90 15.69
CA HIS A 78 -3.04 -4.54 15.77
C HIS A 78 -2.81 -5.29 17.09
N ALA A 79 -3.51 -4.92 18.17
CA ALA A 79 -3.37 -5.54 19.48
C ALA A 79 -3.45 -7.09 19.47
N PRO A 80 -4.41 -7.74 18.80
CA PRO A 80 -4.47 -9.20 18.76
C PRO A 80 -3.50 -9.84 17.77
N VAL A 81 -2.86 -9.07 16.88
CA VAL A 81 -2.02 -9.59 15.78
C VAL A 81 -0.61 -9.85 16.29
N ARG A 82 -0.46 -10.92 17.05
CA ARG A 82 0.81 -11.37 17.60
C ARG A 82 0.83 -12.87 17.77
N ARG A 83 2.00 -13.46 17.52
CA ARG A 83 2.30 -14.87 17.76
C ARG A 83 3.74 -15.00 18.22
N THR A 84 3.95 -15.71 19.32
CA THR A 84 5.29 -16.04 19.82
C THR A 84 5.97 -17.00 18.85
N ALA A 85 7.30 -16.88 18.70
CA ALA A 85 8.08 -17.82 17.91
C ALA A 85 7.99 -19.25 18.49
N ASP A 86 7.98 -20.24 17.61
CA ASP A 86 8.01 -21.67 17.90
C ASP A 86 8.81 -22.42 16.82
N ASP A 87 8.90 -23.74 16.92
CA ASP A 87 9.66 -24.57 15.96
C ASP A 87 9.15 -24.47 14.51
N ALA A 88 7.90 -24.02 14.31
CA ALA A 88 7.24 -23.91 13.00
C ALA A 88 7.20 -22.46 12.46
N SER A 89 7.50 -21.44 13.29
CA SER A 89 7.35 -20.03 12.92
C SER A 89 8.30 -19.13 13.72
N ALA A 90 8.91 -18.16 13.03
CA ALA A 90 9.68 -17.09 13.69
C ALA A 90 8.82 -16.13 14.55
N GLY A 91 7.49 -16.33 14.57
CA GLY A 91 6.55 -15.44 15.24
C GLY A 91 6.34 -14.14 14.47
N TYR A 92 5.38 -13.34 14.95
CA TYR A 92 5.11 -12.00 14.41
C TYR A 92 4.45 -11.13 15.48
N ASN A 93 4.55 -9.82 15.30
CA ASN A 93 3.86 -8.83 16.11
C ASN A 93 3.57 -7.60 15.25
N ALA A 94 2.33 -7.15 15.15
CA ALA A 94 1.99 -5.95 14.38
C ALA A 94 2.56 -4.64 14.96
N PHE A 95 3.10 -4.68 16.18
CA PHE A 95 3.89 -3.60 16.79
C PHE A 95 5.41 -3.74 16.57
N ASP A 96 5.87 -4.77 15.86
CA ASP A 96 7.27 -4.90 15.47
C ASP A 96 7.67 -3.78 14.50
N ALA A 97 8.70 -3.02 14.87
CA ALA A 97 9.11 -1.85 14.13
C ALA A 97 9.68 -2.19 12.74
N ASP A 98 10.31 -3.36 12.57
CA ASP A 98 10.83 -3.78 11.26
C ASP A 98 9.70 -4.15 10.29
N SER A 99 8.65 -4.79 10.81
CA SER A 99 7.43 -5.05 10.04
C SER A 99 6.70 -3.76 9.66
N GLN A 100 6.63 -2.78 10.57
CA GLN A 100 6.05 -1.47 10.27
C GLN A 100 6.89 -0.68 9.25
N LEU A 101 8.21 -0.73 9.36
CA LEU A 101 9.13 -0.15 8.38
C LEU A 101 8.86 -0.73 6.99
N TRP A 102 8.78 -2.06 6.87
CA TRP A 102 8.50 -2.73 5.59
C TRP A 102 7.15 -2.30 5.00
N VAL A 103 6.10 -2.26 5.81
CA VAL A 103 4.77 -1.80 5.36
C VAL A 103 4.84 -0.37 4.82
N VAL A 104 5.50 0.56 5.50
CA VAL A 104 5.61 1.96 5.03
C VAL A 104 6.51 2.07 3.80
N ALA A 105 7.62 1.33 3.77
CA ALA A 105 8.53 1.26 2.63
C ALA A 105 7.80 0.82 1.34
N THR A 106 6.95 -0.21 1.42
CA THR A 106 6.14 -0.65 0.28
C THR A 106 5.13 0.39 -0.19
N LEU A 107 4.60 1.24 0.71
CA LEU A 107 3.72 2.34 0.34
C LEU A 107 4.49 3.44 -0.39
N TYR A 108 5.67 3.82 0.11
CA TYR A 108 6.55 4.81 -0.52
C TYR A 108 6.98 4.37 -1.91
N ASP A 109 7.60 3.20 -2.02
CA ASP A 109 8.15 2.69 -3.28
C ASP A 109 7.05 2.47 -4.33
N THR A 110 5.88 1.97 -3.90
CA THR A 110 4.73 1.82 -4.80
C THR A 110 4.25 3.17 -5.32
N ALA A 111 4.15 4.18 -4.46
CA ALA A 111 3.71 5.50 -4.88
C ALA A 111 4.71 6.14 -5.84
N MET A 112 6.01 6.05 -5.56
CA MET A 112 7.06 6.54 -6.45
C MET A 112 7.05 5.81 -7.80
N THR A 113 6.87 4.50 -7.79
CA THR A 113 6.78 3.68 -9.01
C THR A 113 5.60 4.12 -9.88
N VAL A 114 4.40 4.16 -9.31
CA VAL A 114 3.18 4.48 -10.05
C VAL A 114 3.18 5.94 -10.51
N TYR A 115 3.56 6.86 -9.63
CA TYR A 115 3.59 8.28 -9.96
C TYR A 115 4.53 8.54 -11.13
N GLN A 116 5.77 8.02 -11.08
CA GLN A 116 6.76 8.29 -12.13
C GLN A 116 6.44 7.59 -13.46
N GLN A 117 5.74 6.45 -13.44
CA GLN A 117 5.24 5.83 -14.67
C GLN A 117 4.17 6.68 -15.38
N VAL A 118 3.47 7.54 -14.64
CA VAL A 118 2.35 8.35 -15.17
C VAL A 118 2.78 9.79 -15.45
N HIS A 119 3.58 10.39 -14.56
CA HIS A 119 3.96 11.79 -14.62
C HIS A 119 5.40 12.00 -15.14
N GLY A 120 6.17 10.94 -15.35
CA GLY A 120 7.59 11.01 -15.64
C GLY A 120 8.45 11.09 -14.37
N PRO A 121 9.78 11.10 -14.51
CA PRO A 121 10.70 11.15 -13.37
C PRO A 121 10.50 12.42 -12.54
N LEU A 122 10.68 12.29 -11.23
CA LEU A 122 10.71 13.43 -10.31
C LEU A 122 12.10 14.10 -10.36
N ASP A 123 12.14 15.41 -10.17
CA ASP A 123 13.38 16.09 -9.81
C ASP A 123 13.83 15.67 -8.40
N ASP A 124 15.14 15.77 -8.14
CA ASP A 124 15.73 15.28 -6.89
C ASP A 124 15.19 15.98 -5.64
N GLU A 125 14.91 17.28 -5.72
CA GLU A 125 14.37 18.05 -4.59
C GLU A 125 12.97 17.53 -4.20
N THR A 126 12.10 17.33 -5.20
CA THR A 126 10.77 16.73 -5.02
C THR A 126 10.87 15.30 -4.53
N ALA A 127 11.78 14.49 -5.07
CA ALA A 127 11.97 13.10 -4.65
C ALA A 127 12.45 12.99 -3.18
N ASP A 128 13.38 13.85 -2.77
CA ASP A 128 13.89 13.92 -1.39
C ASP A 128 12.82 14.42 -0.42
N LEU A 129 12.02 15.42 -0.81
CA LEU A 129 10.91 15.91 0.00
C LEU A 129 9.84 14.83 0.19
N MET A 130 9.44 14.15 -0.89
CA MET A 130 8.53 13.00 -0.83
C MET A 130 9.07 11.93 0.11
N TYR A 131 10.34 11.57 -0.01
CA TYR A 131 10.98 10.57 0.83
C TYR A 131 10.90 10.91 2.33
N ARG A 132 11.26 12.15 2.70
CA ARG A 132 11.20 12.62 4.09
C ARG A 132 9.76 12.65 4.62
N ASP A 133 8.81 13.10 3.82
CA ASP A 133 7.41 13.19 4.24
C ASP A 133 6.78 11.82 4.47
N TYR A 134 7.20 10.79 3.72
CA TYR A 134 6.69 9.43 3.90
C TYR A 134 7.00 8.83 5.27
N ALA A 135 8.07 9.29 5.95
CA ALA A 135 8.38 8.88 7.32
C ALA A 135 7.19 9.12 8.27
N ARG A 136 6.38 10.18 8.03
CA ARG A 136 5.20 10.51 8.85
C ARG A 136 4.17 9.39 8.88
N ILE A 137 4.03 8.63 7.78
CA ILE A 137 3.09 7.49 7.69
C ILE A 137 3.51 6.38 8.65
N GLY A 138 4.81 6.16 8.88
CA GLY A 138 5.26 5.17 9.86
C GLY A 138 5.27 5.71 11.28
N THR A 139 5.82 6.90 11.48
CA THR A 139 6.03 7.48 12.82
C THR A 139 4.73 7.89 13.51
N ALA A 140 3.64 8.08 12.76
CA ALA A 140 2.30 8.22 13.32
C ALA A 140 1.80 6.96 14.06
N LEU A 141 2.45 5.79 13.90
CA LEU A 141 2.18 4.56 14.65
C LEU A 141 3.26 4.25 15.70
N GLN A 142 4.05 3.19 15.50
CA GLN A 142 5.09 2.73 16.43
C GLN A 142 6.47 2.64 15.77
N LEU A 143 6.61 3.03 14.50
CA LEU A 143 7.91 3.09 13.84
C LEU A 143 8.73 4.24 14.46
N PRO A 144 9.88 3.97 15.10
CA PRO A 144 10.77 5.03 15.56
C PRO A 144 11.32 5.81 14.35
N PRO A 145 11.41 7.16 14.41
CA PRO A 145 11.92 7.96 13.30
C PRO A 145 13.29 7.51 12.80
N GLU A 146 14.15 7.03 13.70
CA GLU A 146 15.53 6.62 13.43
C GLU A 146 15.61 5.29 12.64
N LYS A 147 14.51 4.51 12.59
CA LYS A 147 14.41 3.31 11.75
C LYS A 147 14.08 3.63 10.30
N TRP A 148 13.53 4.80 10.00
CA TRP A 148 13.38 5.22 8.61
C TRP A 148 14.77 5.51 8.04
N PRO A 149 15.16 4.94 6.87
CA PRO A 149 16.51 5.16 6.35
C PRO A 149 16.81 6.65 6.17
N ALA A 150 18.06 7.07 6.40
CA ALA A 150 18.40 8.48 6.49
C ALA A 150 18.13 9.27 5.19
N ASP A 151 18.28 8.60 4.04
CA ASP A 151 18.11 9.18 2.71
C ASP A 151 17.66 8.10 1.69
N ARG A 152 17.44 8.53 0.44
CA ARG A 152 17.02 7.63 -0.65
C ARG A 152 18.05 6.55 -1.00
N ALA A 153 19.34 6.78 -0.76
CA ALA A 153 20.38 5.79 -1.05
C ALA A 153 20.42 4.69 0.03
N ALA A 154 20.29 5.07 1.30
CA ALA A 154 20.10 4.15 2.40
C ALA A 154 18.79 3.36 2.23
N PHE A 155 17.72 4.01 1.78
CA PHE A 155 16.46 3.35 1.44
C PHE A 155 16.63 2.31 0.34
N ALA A 156 17.31 2.65 -0.77
CA ALA A 156 17.55 1.70 -1.86
C ALA A 156 18.29 0.45 -1.38
N THR A 157 19.31 0.63 -0.54
CA THR A 157 20.06 -0.49 0.06
C THR A 157 19.17 -1.38 0.94
N TYR A 158 18.36 -0.77 1.81
CA TYR A 158 17.39 -1.49 2.64
C TYR A 158 16.35 -2.22 1.78
N TRP A 159 15.79 -1.52 0.81
CA TRP A 159 14.75 -2.01 -0.08
C TRP A 159 15.22 -3.21 -0.88
N ASP A 160 16.35 -3.11 -1.58
CA ASP A 160 16.89 -4.18 -2.40
C ASP A 160 17.26 -5.41 -1.56
N GLY A 161 17.85 -5.18 -0.38
CA GLY A 161 18.17 -6.24 0.58
C GLY A 161 16.92 -7.00 1.04
N HIS A 162 15.88 -6.29 1.48
CA HIS A 162 14.64 -6.91 1.97
C HIS A 162 13.82 -7.52 0.82
N LEU A 163 13.79 -6.86 -0.33
CA LEU A 163 13.10 -7.35 -1.52
C LEU A 163 13.68 -8.69 -1.98
N ALA A 164 15.00 -8.85 -1.94
CA ALA A 164 15.68 -10.09 -2.32
C ALA A 164 15.33 -11.28 -1.42
N THR A 165 14.88 -11.06 -0.17
CA THR A 165 14.49 -12.14 0.76
C THR A 165 13.05 -12.58 0.60
N LEU A 166 12.20 -11.83 -0.12
CA LEU A 166 10.77 -12.14 -0.22
C LEU A 166 10.52 -13.46 -0.94
N ARG A 167 9.78 -14.34 -0.29
CA ARG A 167 9.36 -15.64 -0.84
C ARG A 167 7.88 -15.86 -0.47
N PRO A 168 6.94 -15.45 -1.34
CA PRO A 168 5.52 -15.68 -1.10
C PRO A 168 5.23 -17.17 -0.88
N ASP A 169 4.69 -17.48 0.29
CA ASP A 169 4.30 -18.83 0.67
C ASP A 169 2.82 -19.12 0.37
N ASP A 170 2.32 -20.27 0.79
CA ASP A 170 0.95 -20.68 0.50
C ASP A 170 -0.10 -19.80 1.20
N LYS A 171 0.20 -19.25 2.38
CA LYS A 171 -0.67 -18.29 3.07
C LYS A 171 -0.75 -16.99 2.26
N ALA A 172 0.39 -16.44 1.85
CA ALA A 172 0.48 -15.25 1.03
C ALA A 172 -0.24 -15.44 -0.32
N ARG A 173 -0.03 -16.58 -0.99
CA ARG A 173 -0.72 -16.93 -2.25
C ARG A 173 -2.23 -17.03 -2.07
N LYS A 174 -2.70 -17.65 -0.98
CA LYS A 174 -4.13 -17.72 -0.68
C LYS A 174 -4.71 -16.32 -0.51
N ILE A 175 -4.06 -15.47 0.29
CA ILE A 175 -4.46 -14.07 0.48
C ILE A 175 -4.53 -13.33 -0.85
N ALA A 176 -3.50 -13.45 -1.69
CA ALA A 176 -3.45 -12.82 -3.01
C ALA A 176 -4.59 -13.29 -3.91
N ARG A 177 -4.91 -14.60 -3.93
CA ARG A 177 -6.04 -15.14 -4.69
C ARG A 177 -7.37 -14.57 -4.19
N ASP A 178 -7.60 -14.59 -2.88
CA ASP A 178 -8.85 -14.12 -2.29
C ASP A 178 -9.06 -12.62 -2.57
N LEU A 179 -7.98 -11.83 -2.52
CA LEU A 179 -7.99 -10.39 -2.85
C LEU A 179 -8.27 -10.13 -4.33
N LEU A 180 -7.62 -10.90 -5.21
CA LEU A 180 -7.60 -10.63 -6.66
C LEU A 180 -8.73 -11.33 -7.42
N TYR A 181 -9.37 -12.32 -6.82
CA TYR A 181 -10.50 -13.07 -7.37
C TYR A 181 -11.66 -13.12 -6.37
N PRO A 182 -12.22 -11.96 -5.98
CA PRO A 182 -13.26 -11.91 -4.95
C PRO A 182 -14.51 -12.66 -5.40
N ALA A 183 -14.97 -13.60 -4.57
CA ALA A 183 -16.17 -14.40 -4.81
C ALA A 183 -17.47 -13.60 -4.64
N ALA A 184 -17.45 -12.55 -3.82
CA ALA A 184 -18.60 -11.69 -3.51
C ALA A 184 -18.24 -10.20 -3.63
N GLY A 185 -19.26 -9.35 -3.75
CA GLY A 185 -19.13 -7.89 -3.78
C GLY A 185 -19.83 -7.23 -4.98
N PRO A 186 -19.83 -5.89 -5.05
CA PRO A 186 -20.55 -5.15 -6.08
C PRO A 186 -20.07 -5.51 -7.49
N ALA A 187 -20.99 -5.59 -8.46
CA ALA A 187 -20.67 -5.95 -9.85
C ALA A 187 -19.59 -5.06 -10.48
N MET A 188 -19.61 -3.75 -10.18
CA MET A 188 -18.62 -2.79 -10.67
C MET A 188 -17.19 -3.13 -10.21
N MET A 189 -17.03 -3.59 -8.96
CA MET A 189 -15.73 -4.03 -8.46
C MET A 189 -15.24 -5.25 -9.23
N ARG A 190 -16.10 -6.27 -9.38
CA ARG A 190 -15.76 -7.50 -10.12
C ARG A 190 -15.35 -7.19 -11.57
N LEU A 191 -15.97 -6.18 -12.18
CA LEU A 191 -15.62 -5.69 -13.53
C LEU A 191 -14.25 -5.01 -13.58
N ALA A 192 -13.83 -4.35 -12.50
CA ALA A 192 -12.50 -3.71 -12.41
C ALA A 192 -11.37 -4.71 -12.10
N MET A 193 -11.67 -5.88 -11.52
CA MET A 193 -10.66 -6.84 -11.06
C MET A 193 -9.69 -7.34 -12.14
N PRO A 194 -10.10 -7.66 -13.39
CA PRO A 194 -9.14 -8.05 -14.43
C PRO A 194 -8.06 -6.99 -14.67
N LEU A 195 -8.43 -5.71 -14.68
CA LEU A 195 -7.48 -4.61 -14.81
C LEU A 195 -6.61 -4.49 -13.55
N ALA A 196 -7.20 -4.56 -12.36
CA ALA A 196 -6.46 -4.50 -11.10
C ALA A 196 -5.42 -5.63 -10.99
N ARG A 197 -5.77 -6.86 -11.38
CA ARG A 197 -4.85 -8.01 -11.47
C ARG A 197 -3.71 -7.75 -12.45
N PHE A 198 -4.05 -7.27 -13.64
CA PHE A 198 -3.06 -6.99 -14.68
C PHE A 198 -2.05 -5.92 -14.25
N LEU A 199 -2.53 -4.82 -13.64
CA LEU A 199 -1.67 -3.76 -13.11
C LEU A 199 -0.84 -4.26 -11.93
N THR A 200 -1.45 -5.01 -11.01
CA THR A 200 -0.75 -5.58 -9.85
C THR A 200 0.41 -6.47 -10.29
N ALA A 201 0.16 -7.42 -11.19
CA ALA A 201 1.20 -8.31 -11.72
C ALA A 201 2.26 -7.54 -12.51
N GLY A 202 1.89 -6.54 -13.32
CA GLY A 202 2.83 -5.75 -14.09
C GLY A 202 3.71 -4.79 -13.28
N LEU A 203 3.23 -4.38 -12.10
CA LEU A 203 3.95 -3.48 -11.19
C LEU A 203 4.85 -4.22 -10.18
N LEU A 204 4.69 -5.54 -10.02
CA LEU A 204 5.50 -6.34 -9.11
C LEU A 204 6.90 -6.63 -9.69
N PRO A 205 7.95 -6.64 -8.86
CA PRO A 205 9.24 -7.24 -9.22
C PRO A 205 9.07 -8.70 -9.67
N GLU A 206 9.89 -9.13 -10.62
CA GLU A 206 9.74 -10.41 -11.31
C GLU A 206 9.68 -11.62 -10.38
N HIS A 207 10.64 -11.76 -9.45
CA HIS A 207 10.68 -12.91 -8.53
C HIS A 207 9.49 -12.93 -7.56
N VAL A 208 8.98 -11.76 -7.15
CA VAL A 208 7.79 -11.68 -6.30
C VAL A 208 6.55 -12.08 -7.09
N ARG A 209 6.43 -11.58 -8.32
CA ARG A 209 5.34 -11.91 -9.24
C ARG A 209 5.29 -13.42 -9.52
N GLU A 210 6.44 -14.03 -9.78
CA GLU A 210 6.58 -15.48 -9.94
C GLU A 210 6.25 -16.23 -8.65
N GLY A 211 6.69 -15.73 -7.50
CA GLY A 211 6.39 -16.29 -6.18
C GLY A 211 4.88 -16.38 -5.90
N PHE A 212 4.09 -15.42 -6.39
CA PHE A 212 2.62 -15.43 -6.34
C PHE A 212 1.96 -16.28 -7.44
N GLY A 213 2.73 -16.79 -8.40
CA GLY A 213 2.23 -17.64 -9.47
C GLY A 213 1.50 -16.89 -10.60
N PHE A 214 1.86 -15.63 -10.87
CA PHE A 214 1.32 -14.92 -12.03
C PHE A 214 2.03 -15.32 -13.32
N ASP A 215 1.27 -15.82 -14.29
CA ASP A 215 1.78 -16.05 -15.65
C ASP A 215 2.07 -14.73 -16.36
N TRP A 216 3.35 -14.41 -16.54
CA TRP A 216 3.76 -13.15 -17.17
C TRP A 216 4.61 -13.37 -18.42
N SER A 217 3.96 -13.30 -19.58
CA SER A 217 4.63 -13.43 -20.88
C SER A 217 5.21 -12.09 -21.37
N PRO A 218 6.13 -12.12 -22.35
CA PRO A 218 6.56 -10.90 -23.05
C PRO A 218 5.41 -10.10 -23.68
N HIS A 219 4.30 -10.75 -24.03
CA HIS A 219 3.10 -10.07 -24.51
C HIS A 219 2.39 -9.29 -23.38
N HIS A 220 2.34 -9.84 -22.16
CA HIS A 220 1.84 -9.12 -20.98
C HIS A 220 2.69 -7.88 -20.69
N ALA A 221 4.02 -8.00 -20.75
CA ALA A 221 4.95 -6.88 -20.57
C ALA A 221 4.69 -5.73 -21.56
N ARG A 222 4.65 -6.02 -22.87
CA ARG A 222 4.37 -5.00 -23.91
C ARG A 222 3.00 -4.34 -23.74
N ARG A 223 1.97 -5.13 -23.37
CA ARG A 223 0.63 -4.58 -23.09
C ARG A 223 0.66 -3.68 -21.87
N PHE A 224 1.39 -4.05 -20.83
CA PHE A 224 1.50 -3.27 -19.60
C PHE A 224 2.20 -1.94 -19.85
N GLU A 225 3.33 -1.95 -20.54
CA GLU A 225 4.03 -0.72 -20.95
C GLU A 225 3.14 0.20 -21.79
N ARG A 226 2.35 -0.35 -22.72
CA ARG A 226 1.40 0.43 -23.51
C ARG A 226 0.29 1.02 -22.64
N THR A 227 -0.24 0.25 -21.69
CA THR A 227 -1.24 0.71 -20.74
C THR A 227 -0.70 1.85 -19.88
N MET A 228 0.49 1.72 -19.30
CA MET A 228 1.11 2.75 -18.48
C MET A 228 1.46 4.00 -19.29
N ARG A 229 1.98 3.82 -20.51
CA ARG A 229 2.23 4.94 -21.44
C ARG A 229 0.95 5.68 -21.82
N MET A 230 -0.16 4.97 -22.00
CA MET A 230 -1.45 5.59 -22.25
C MET A 230 -1.95 6.31 -20.99
N ALA A 231 -1.82 5.71 -19.81
CA ALA A 231 -2.15 6.35 -18.54
C ALA A 231 -1.36 7.66 -18.36
N GLY A 232 -0.05 7.67 -18.65
CA GLY A 232 0.76 8.89 -18.59
C GLY A 232 0.39 9.97 -19.62
N ARG A 233 -0.33 9.61 -20.70
CA ARG A 233 -0.91 10.61 -21.61
C ARG A 233 -2.28 11.08 -21.17
N VAL A 234 -3.13 10.19 -20.67
CA VAL A 234 -4.53 10.53 -20.39
C VAL A 234 -4.67 11.13 -18.99
N TYR A 235 -4.11 10.49 -17.97
CA TYR A 235 -4.34 10.83 -16.57
C TYR A 235 -3.93 12.26 -16.23
N PRO A 236 -2.74 12.79 -16.58
CA PRO A 236 -2.36 14.16 -16.24
C PRO A 236 -3.25 15.24 -16.87
N ARG A 237 -3.99 14.90 -17.94
CA ARG A 237 -4.93 15.80 -18.62
C ARG A 237 -6.33 15.80 -18.00
N LEU A 238 -6.60 14.88 -17.06
CA LEU A 238 -7.89 14.86 -16.36
C LEU A 238 -8.02 16.07 -15.42
N PRO A 239 -9.23 16.65 -15.32
CA PRO A 239 -9.52 17.69 -14.34
C PRO A 239 -9.07 17.28 -12.92
N GLN A 240 -8.43 18.21 -12.20
CA GLN A 240 -7.91 17.95 -10.86
C GLN A 240 -8.97 17.39 -9.90
N ARG A 241 -10.23 17.85 -10.01
CA ARG A 241 -11.35 17.34 -9.20
C ARG A 241 -11.58 15.84 -9.36
N LEU A 242 -11.37 15.29 -10.56
CA LEU A 242 -11.48 13.85 -10.80
C LEU A 242 -10.25 13.10 -10.27
N ARG A 243 -9.06 13.67 -10.47
CA ARG A 243 -7.80 13.08 -9.97
C ARG A 243 -7.77 13.00 -8.45
N HIS A 244 -8.27 14.02 -7.76
CA HIS A 244 -8.26 14.13 -6.30
C HIS A 244 -9.53 13.59 -5.63
N TRP A 245 -10.53 13.14 -6.41
CA TRP A 245 -11.79 12.63 -5.88
C TRP A 245 -11.61 11.54 -4.80
N PRO A 246 -10.69 10.55 -4.94
CA PRO A 246 -10.50 9.56 -3.89
C PRO A 246 -10.10 10.16 -2.54
N ARG A 247 -9.13 11.08 -2.53
CA ARG A 247 -8.72 11.80 -1.32
C ARG A 247 -9.93 12.48 -0.68
N ASP A 248 -10.69 13.24 -1.47
CA ASP A 248 -11.83 14.02 -0.97
C ASP A 248 -12.94 13.10 -0.41
N TYR A 249 -13.20 11.98 -1.08
CA TYR A 249 -14.13 10.95 -0.62
C TYR A 249 -13.71 10.37 0.73
N TYR A 250 -12.48 9.86 0.88
CA TYR A 250 -12.04 9.26 2.14
C TYR A 250 -11.90 10.30 3.27
N LEU A 251 -11.49 11.54 2.97
CA LEU A 251 -11.48 12.62 3.95
C LEU A 251 -12.89 13.02 4.40
N SER A 252 -13.90 12.97 3.51
CA SER A 252 -15.28 13.20 3.93
C SER A 252 -15.80 12.13 4.89
N GLN A 253 -15.33 10.88 4.75
CA GLN A 253 -15.68 9.81 5.69
C GLN A 253 -15.05 10.03 7.07
N LEU A 254 -13.91 10.72 7.14
CA LEU A 254 -13.23 11.11 8.39
C LEU A 254 -13.90 12.29 9.09
N LYS A 255 -14.68 13.11 8.37
CA LYS A 255 -15.40 14.26 8.93
C LYS A 255 -16.68 13.85 9.67
N THR A 256 -17.15 12.62 9.48
CA THR A 256 -18.34 12.08 10.14
C THR A 256 -17.88 11.15 11.27
N GLY A 257 -17.53 11.71 12.43
CA GLY A 257 -16.80 10.95 13.45
C GLY A 257 -16.84 11.46 14.88
N GLU A 258 -17.78 12.33 15.24
CA GLU A 258 -18.36 12.31 16.60
C GLU A 258 -19.85 11.95 16.47
N ALA A 259 -20.28 10.99 17.28
CA ALA A 259 -21.63 10.43 17.43
C ALA A 259 -22.07 9.31 16.45
N SER A 260 -22.51 8.19 17.08
CA SER A 260 -23.40 7.10 16.61
C SER A 260 -22.83 6.08 15.60
N HIS A 261 -22.93 4.74 15.73
CA HIS A 261 -23.50 3.70 16.62
C HIS A 261 -22.76 2.39 16.23
N GLY A 262 -22.61 1.34 17.04
CA GLY A 262 -23.17 0.97 18.33
C GLY A 262 -22.86 -0.52 18.63
N ALA A 263 -23.05 -0.87 19.90
CA ALA A 263 -23.20 -2.22 20.50
C ALA A 263 -22.08 -3.25 20.29
#